data_AF-A0AAX3JPA7-F1
#
_entry.id   AF-A0AAX3JPA7-F1
#
_cell.length_a   1.000
_cell.length_b   1.000
_cell.length_c   1.000
_cell.angle_alpha   90.00
_cell.angle_beta   90.00
_cell.angle_gamma   90.00
#
_symmetry.space_group_name_H-M   'P 1'
#
loop_
_entity.id
_entity.type
_entity.pdbx_description
1 polymer ?
#
loop_
_entity_poly.entity_id
_entity_poly.type
_entity_poly.pdbx_seq_one_letter_code
_entity_poly.pdbx_strand_id
1 'polypeptide(L)'
;MHIYAIRKGDDSSLLEYFNMNKALRNVNYWIELIREYIFKNDHLMRRLDQFESFVALMQHKYEDSPLKLFGFLSREEELRYLFGT
;
A
#
# COMPACT_ATOMS: atom_id res chain seq x y z
N MET A 1 -3.38 6.89 18.95
CA MET A 1 -3.99 8.22 18.72
C MET A 1 -4.23 8.50 17.22
N HIS A 2 -3.31 8.11 16.31
CA HIS A 2 -3.41 8.39 14.86
C HIS A 2 -4.63 7.77 14.13
N ILE A 3 -5.04 6.53 14.47
CA ILE A 3 -6.21 5.86 13.82
C ILE A 3 -7.52 6.65 13.98
N TYR A 4 -7.68 7.36 15.11
CA TYR A 4 -8.89 8.14 15.38
C TYR A 4 -8.97 9.42 14.52
N ALA A 5 -7.83 10.05 14.24
CA ALA A 5 -7.75 11.25 13.42
C ALA A 5 -7.96 10.96 11.93
N ILE A 6 -7.43 9.83 11.44
CA ILE A 6 -7.71 9.33 10.08
C ILE A 6 -9.22 9.12 9.87
N ARG A 7 -9.91 8.54 10.87
CA ARG A 7 -11.38 8.35 10.82
C ARG A 7 -12.18 9.65 10.80
N LYS A 8 -11.58 10.78 11.16
CA LYS A 8 -12.20 12.12 11.11
C LYS A 8 -11.81 12.94 9.87
N GLY A 9 -11.01 12.37 8.96
CA GLY A 9 -10.50 13.07 7.78
C GLY A 9 -9.45 14.14 8.10
N ASP A 10 -8.81 14.06 9.27
CA ASP A 10 -7.70 14.93 9.65
C ASP A 10 -6.37 14.25 9.32
N ASP A 11 -5.94 14.46 8.08
CA ASP A 11 -4.72 13.88 7.52
C ASP A 11 -3.43 14.48 8.13
N SER A 12 -3.54 15.60 8.88
CA SER A 12 -2.41 16.32 9.46
C SER A 12 -1.58 15.44 10.40
N SER A 13 -2.27 14.64 11.21
CA SER A 13 -1.66 13.72 12.17
C SER A 13 -1.04 12.47 11.51
N LEU A 14 -1.50 12.12 10.30
CA LEU A 14 -0.90 11.07 9.46
C LEU A 14 0.37 11.59 8.78
N LEU A 15 0.31 12.82 8.26
CA LEU A 15 1.44 13.56 7.71
C LEU A 15 2.56 13.72 8.75
N GLU A 16 2.23 14.13 9.98
CA GLU A 16 3.21 14.26 11.06
C GLU A 16 3.87 12.91 11.39
N TYR A 17 3.09 11.84 11.44
CA TYR A 17 3.61 10.48 11.65
C TYR A 17 4.53 10.02 10.52
N PHE A 18 4.19 10.31 9.25
CA PHE A 18 5.06 10.07 8.09
C PHE A 18 6.30 10.97 8.08
N ASN A 19 6.22 12.17 8.64
CA ASN A 19 7.36 13.07 8.77
C ASN A 19 8.37 12.54 9.79
N MET A 20 7.88 11.97 10.89
CA MET A 20 8.72 11.34 11.92
C MET A 20 9.31 10.00 11.46
N ASN A 21 8.63 9.29 10.55
CA ASN A 21 9.05 7.99 10.05
C ASN A 21 9.32 8.03 8.55
N LYS A 22 10.51 8.51 8.17
CA LYS A 22 10.91 8.71 6.76
C LYS A 22 10.72 7.48 5.87
N ALA A 23 10.83 6.27 6.44
CA ALA A 23 10.58 5.02 5.71
C ALA A 23 9.16 4.94 5.14
N LEU A 24 8.15 5.51 5.82
CA LEU A 24 6.75 5.51 5.39
C LEU A 24 6.49 6.41 4.18
N ARG A 25 7.44 7.29 3.83
CA ARG A 25 7.39 8.07 2.59
C ARG A 25 7.92 7.31 1.38
N ASN A 26 8.62 6.19 1.59
CA ASN A 26 9.20 5.41 0.52
C ASN A 26 8.17 4.43 -0.03
N VAL A 27 7.84 4.54 -1.33
CA VAL A 27 6.90 3.62 -1.98
C VAL A 27 7.39 2.16 -1.94
N ASN A 28 8.69 1.92 -2.03
CA ASN A 28 9.27 0.57 -1.98
C ASN A 28 9.10 -0.08 -0.62
N TYR A 29 9.10 0.70 0.46
CA TYR A 29 8.80 0.17 1.79
C TYR A 29 7.41 -0.47 1.83
N TRP A 30 6.41 0.20 1.23
CA TRP A 30 5.04 -0.31 1.18
C TRP A 30 4.88 -1.50 0.24
N ILE A 31 5.56 -1.49 -0.91
CA ILE A 31 5.60 -2.63 -1.84
C ILE A 31 6.13 -3.88 -1.14
N GLU A 32 7.28 -3.78 -0.46
CA GLU A 32 7.86 -4.92 0.27
C GLU A 32 6.96 -5.37 1.43
N LEU A 33 6.31 -4.44 2.14
CA LEU A 33 5.40 -4.79 3.23
C LEU A 33 4.17 -5.58 2.72
N ILE A 34 3.61 -5.19 1.57
CA ILE A 34 2.50 -5.92 0.93
C ILE A 34 2.98 -7.28 0.40
N ARG A 35 4.16 -7.31 -0.22
CA ARG A 35 4.79 -8.54 -0.70
C ARG A 35 4.99 -9.55 0.43
N GLU A 36 5.54 -9.11 1.56
CA GLU A 36 5.70 -9.92 2.76
C GLU A 36 4.36 -10.41 3.31
N TYR A 37 3.33 -9.56 3.30
CA TYR A 37 1.99 -9.96 3.71
C TYR A 37 1.46 -11.09 2.82
N ILE A 38 1.54 -10.96 1.50
CA ILE A 38 1.11 -12.02 0.56
C ILE A 38 1.91 -13.30 0.81
N PHE A 39 3.23 -13.19 0.94
CA PHE A 39 4.13 -14.34 1.16
C PHE A 39 3.82 -15.09 2.47
N LYS A 40 3.48 -14.39 3.55
CA LYS A 40 3.14 -14.99 4.85
C LYS A 40 1.73 -15.60 4.91
N ASN A 41 0.91 -15.40 3.87
CA ASN A 41 -0.46 -15.90 3.81
C ASN A 41 -0.56 -16.95 2.69
N ASP A 42 -0.40 -18.23 3.03
CA ASP A 42 -0.35 -19.35 2.06
C ASP A 42 -1.50 -19.33 1.03
N HIS A 43 -2.71 -18.96 1.44
CA HIS A 43 -3.87 -18.86 0.57
C HIS A 43 -3.78 -17.74 -0.50
N LEU A 44 -2.93 -16.73 -0.26
CA LEU A 44 -2.61 -15.63 -1.17
C LEU A 44 -1.32 -15.85 -1.94
N MET A 45 -0.47 -16.81 -1.57
CA MET A 45 0.85 -17.02 -2.19
C MET A 45 0.77 -17.14 -3.73
N ARG A 46 -0.28 -17.77 -4.27
CA ARG A 46 -0.57 -17.83 -5.72
C ARG A 46 -0.79 -16.48 -6.41
N ARG A 47 -0.96 -15.40 -5.64
CA ARG A 47 -1.14 -14.01 -6.09
C ARG A 47 0.16 -13.21 -6.03
N LEU A 48 1.25 -13.77 -5.52
CA LEU A 48 2.51 -13.06 -5.36
C LEU A 48 3.07 -12.60 -6.71
N ASP A 49 3.19 -13.52 -7.68
CA ASP A 49 3.67 -13.20 -9.03
C ASP A 49 2.78 -12.16 -9.73
N GLN A 50 1.46 -12.24 -9.48
CA GLN A 50 0.49 -11.27 -9.99
C GLN A 50 0.75 -9.89 -9.39
N PHE A 51 0.96 -9.78 -8.09
CA PHE A 51 1.29 -8.52 -7.42
C PHE A 51 2.63 -7.95 -7.89
N GLU A 52 3.69 -8.76 -7.94
CA GLU A 52 5.02 -8.32 -8.38
C GLU A 52 5.01 -7.82 -9.82
N SER A 53 4.37 -8.57 -10.74
CA SER A 53 4.21 -8.16 -12.13
C SER A 53 3.41 -6.86 -12.24
N PHE A 54 2.36 -6.72 -11.44
CA PHE A 54 1.50 -5.55 -11.45
C PHE A 54 2.22 -4.28 -11.02
N VAL A 55 2.95 -4.35 -9.89
CA VAL A 55 3.76 -3.24 -9.38
C VAL A 55 4.80 -2.81 -10.42
N ALA A 56 5.52 -3.78 -11.02
CA ALA A 56 6.52 -3.49 -12.04
C ALA A 56 5.92 -2.81 -13.29
N LEU A 57 4.77 -3.28 -13.78
CA LEU A 57 4.14 -2.74 -14.99
C LEU A 57 3.49 -1.36 -14.76
N MET A 58 2.95 -1.12 -13.56
CA MET A 58 2.15 0.07 -13.26
C MET A 58 2.91 1.16 -12.51
N GLN A 59 4.24 1.07 -12.38
CA GLN A 59 5.07 2.08 -11.71
C GLN A 59 4.77 3.51 -12.18
N HIS A 60 4.54 3.70 -13.48
CA HIS A 60 4.22 5.00 -14.06
C HIS A 60 2.89 5.62 -13.55
N LYS A 61 1.98 4.84 -12.95
CA LYS A 61 0.70 5.30 -12.41
C LYS A 61 0.82 5.85 -10.99
N TYR A 62 1.70 5.27 -10.18
CA TYR A 62 1.84 5.63 -8.78
C TYR A 62 3.14 6.36 -8.43
N GLU A 63 4.13 6.37 -9.34
CA GLU A 63 5.41 7.05 -9.17
C GLU A 63 6.07 6.67 -7.82
N ASP A 64 6.63 7.64 -7.09
CA ASP A 64 7.22 7.45 -5.77
C ASP A 64 6.24 7.78 -4.62
N SER A 65 4.93 7.83 -4.90
CA SER A 65 3.92 8.24 -3.91
C SER A 65 3.19 7.05 -3.31
N PRO A 66 3.37 6.77 -1.99
CA PRO A 66 2.57 5.76 -1.29
C PRO A 66 1.07 5.99 -1.40
N LEU A 67 0.62 7.25 -1.36
CA LEU A 67 -0.81 7.57 -1.50
C LEU A 67 -1.34 7.25 -2.89
N LYS A 68 -0.57 7.55 -3.96
CA LYS A 68 -0.95 7.12 -5.31
C LYS A 68 -0.94 5.59 -5.43
N LEU A 69 0.02 4.90 -4.81
CA LEU A 69 0.06 3.43 -4.78
C LEU A 69 -1.22 2.87 -4.16
N PHE A 70 -1.61 3.29 -2.95
CA PHE A 70 -2.84 2.81 -2.32
C PHE A 70 -4.11 3.21 -3.09
N GLY A 71 -4.17 4.45 -3.59
CA GLY A 71 -5.29 4.90 -4.42
C GLY A 71 -5.43 4.10 -5.71
N PHE A 72 -4.32 3.60 -6.25
CA PHE A 72 -4.29 2.76 -7.43
C PHE A 72 -4.67 1.30 -7.08
N LEU A 73 -3.98 0.67 -6.13
CA LEU A 73 -4.26 -0.69 -5.66
C LEU A 73 -5.74 -0.90 -5.28
N SER A 74 -6.39 0.10 -4.68
CA SER A 74 -7.80 0.01 -4.24
C SER A 74 -8.83 0.00 -5.38
N ARG A 75 -8.43 0.35 -6.61
CA ARG A 75 -9.32 0.42 -7.79
C ARG A 75 -9.20 -0.79 -8.70
N GLU A 76 -8.17 -1.59 -8.51
CA GLU A 76 -7.77 -2.66 -9.43
C GLU A 76 -8.40 -3.96 -8.97
N GLU A 77 -9.24 -4.55 -9.82
CA GLU A 77 -10.12 -5.66 -9.44
C GLU A 77 -9.32 -6.88 -8.97
N GLU A 78 -8.22 -7.15 -9.66
CA GLU A 78 -7.25 -8.19 -9.39
C GLU A 78 -6.64 -8.09 -7.99
N LEU A 79 -6.62 -6.89 -7.39
CA LEU A 79 -5.96 -6.58 -6.12
C LEU A 79 -6.93 -6.25 -4.99
N ARG A 80 -8.25 -6.31 -5.24
CA ARG A 80 -9.28 -6.04 -4.22
C ARG A 80 -9.14 -6.93 -2.98
N TYR A 81 -8.55 -8.12 -3.11
CA TYR A 81 -8.31 -9.01 -1.97
C TYR A 81 -7.41 -8.39 -0.89
N LEU A 82 -6.60 -7.37 -1.22
CA LEU A 82 -5.74 -6.66 -0.26
C LEU A 82 -6.52 -5.73 0.68
N PHE A 83 -7.74 -5.33 0.32
CA PHE A 83 -8.50 -4.29 1.04
C PHE A 83 -9.64 -4.83 1.91
N GLY A 84 -9.87 -6.16 1.88
CA GLY A 84 -11.03 -6.78 2.51
C GLY A 84 -12.34 -6.41 1.82
N THR A 85 -13.31 -7.32 1.90
CA THR A 85 -14.72 -7.06 1.57
C THR A 85 -15.50 -6.66 2.81
#